data_AF-A0A6D2GAB8-F1
#
_entry.id   AF-A0A6D2GAB8-F1
#
_cell.length_a   1.000
_cell.length_b   1.000
_cell.length_c   1.000
_cell.angle_alpha   90.00
_cell.angle_beta   90.00
_cell.angle_gamma   90.00
#
_symmetry.space_group_name_H-M   'P 1'
#
loop_
_entity.id
_entity.type
_entity.pdbx_description
1 polymer ?
#
loop_
_entity_poly.entity_id
_entity_poly.type
_entity_poly.pdbx_seq_one_letter_code
_entity_poly.pdbx_strand_id
1 'polypeptide(L)'
;MPPYIARPGNINAWDNEDFVNAVKATGKKQLIIAGVVTEVCVAFPALSAIEEGFEVFVVTDASGTFNEITRHSAWDRMSQAGAQLMTWFGIACELHRDWRNDIAGLATLFSNHIPDYRNLMTSYDTLTKQK
;
A
#
# COMPACT_ATOMS: atom_id res chain seq x y z
N MET A 1 -6.89 -10.60 14.69
CA MET A 1 -5.51 -10.41 14.18
C MET A 1 -5.48 -11.01 12.77
N PRO A 2 -4.96 -10.33 11.75
CA PRO A 2 -4.86 -10.93 10.42
C PRO A 2 -3.99 -12.20 10.48
N PRO A 3 -4.24 -13.19 9.61
CA PRO A 3 -3.45 -14.42 9.57
C PRO A 3 -1.98 -14.11 9.20
N TYR A 4 -1.05 -14.86 9.79
CA TYR A 4 0.38 -14.79 9.48
C TYR A 4 0.79 -16.08 8.75
N ILE A 5 1.33 -15.95 7.54
CA ILE A 5 1.69 -17.07 6.67
C ILE A 5 3.19 -17.07 6.43
N ALA A 6 3.92 -17.91 7.17
CA ALA A 6 5.35 -18.16 6.93
C ALA A 6 5.52 -19.19 5.81
N ARG A 7 5.84 -18.72 4.60
CA ARG A 7 6.04 -19.60 3.45
C ARG A 7 7.36 -20.36 3.58
N PRO A 8 7.38 -21.70 3.52
CA PRO A 8 8.61 -22.47 3.72
C PRO A 8 9.54 -22.47 2.50
N GLY A 9 9.08 -22.03 1.33
CA GLY A 9 9.90 -22.01 0.11
C GLY A 9 9.34 -21.21 -1.07
N ASN A 10 8.02 -21.06 -1.19
CA ASN A 10 7.42 -20.33 -2.31
C ASN A 10 7.90 -18.87 -2.34
N ILE A 11 8.59 -18.49 -3.42
CA ILE A 11 9.04 -17.13 -3.65
C ILE A 11 7.82 -16.23 -3.88
N ASN A 12 7.00 -16.55 -4.89
CA ASN A 12 5.72 -15.91 -5.11
C ASN A 12 4.75 -16.29 -3.98
N ALA A 13 4.17 -15.29 -3.30
CA ALA A 13 3.19 -15.55 -2.25
C ALA A 13 1.93 -16.23 -2.80
N TRP A 14 1.60 -15.98 -4.07
CA TRP A 14 0.42 -16.55 -4.71
C TRP A 14 0.54 -18.04 -5.04
N ASP A 15 1.75 -18.61 -5.00
CA ASP A 15 1.95 -20.06 -5.16
C ASP A 15 1.70 -20.84 -3.86
N ASN A 16 1.44 -20.15 -2.75
CA ASN A 16 1.14 -20.75 -1.46
C ASN A 16 -0.38 -20.73 -1.22
N GLU A 17 -0.98 -21.93 -1.15
CA GLU A 17 -2.43 -22.07 -1.00
C GLU A 17 -2.96 -21.42 0.29
N ASP A 18 -2.23 -21.50 1.41
CA ASP A 18 -2.63 -20.86 2.67
C ASP A 18 -2.74 -19.34 2.52
N PHE A 19 -1.80 -18.72 1.79
CA PHE A 19 -1.83 -17.29 1.50
C PHE A 19 -3.02 -16.92 0.60
N VAL A 20 -3.22 -17.63 -0.51
CA VAL A 20 -4.33 -17.36 -1.43
C VAL A 20 -5.69 -17.56 -0.76
N ASN A 21 -5.84 -18.63 0.03
CA ASN A 21 -7.05 -18.90 0.81
C ASN A 21 -7.30 -17.79 1.84
N ALA A 22 -6.26 -17.31 2.54
CA ALA A 22 -6.37 -16.20 3.46
C ALA A 22 -6.80 -14.90 2.76
N VAL A 23 -6.25 -14.60 1.58
CA VAL A 23 -6.66 -13.44 0.76
C VAL A 23 -8.12 -13.55 0.33
N LYS A 24 -8.52 -14.68 -0.25
CA LYS A 24 -9.91 -14.92 -0.70
C LYS A 24 -10.91 -14.87 0.45
N ALA A 25 -10.54 -15.37 1.64
CA ALA A 25 -11.37 -15.33 2.83
C ALA A 25 -11.68 -13.90 3.32
N THR A 26 -10.90 -12.89 2.92
CA THR A 26 -11.22 -11.48 3.23
C THR A 26 -12.46 -10.98 2.49
N GLY A 27 -12.85 -11.64 1.40
CA GLY A 27 -13.95 -11.23 0.51
C GLY A 27 -13.72 -9.87 -0.17
N LYS A 28 -12.47 -9.36 -0.22
CA LYS A 28 -12.13 -8.07 -0.81
C LYS A 28 -11.71 -8.23 -2.27
N LYS A 29 -12.25 -7.39 -3.14
CA LYS A 29 -11.90 -7.34 -4.58
C LYS A 29 -10.63 -6.55 -4.86
N GLN A 30 -10.38 -5.52 -4.06
CA GLN A 30 -9.24 -4.62 -4.18
C GLN A 30 -8.13 -5.07 -3.23
N LEU A 31 -6.92 -5.22 -3.77
CA LEU A 31 -5.72 -5.61 -3.02
C LEU A 31 -4.71 -4.47 -3.04
N ILE A 32 -4.38 -3.97 -1.86
CA ILE A 32 -3.30 -2.99 -1.66
C ILE A 32 -2.04 -3.79 -1.30
N ILE A 33 -1.03 -3.76 -2.15
CA ILE A 33 0.18 -4.59 -2.04
C ILE A 33 1.41 -3.71 -1.85
N ALA A 34 2.22 -4.03 -0.84
CA ALA A 34 3.53 -3.44 -0.57
C ALA A 34 4.48 -4.52 -0.05
N GLY A 35 5.79 -4.37 -0.27
CA GLY A 35 6.75 -5.36 0.21
C GLY A 35 8.16 -5.23 -0.37
N VAL A 36 9.00 -6.24 -0.09
CA VAL A 36 10.41 -6.27 -0.51
C VAL A 36 10.78 -7.68 -1.00
N VAL A 37 11.45 -7.86 -2.14
CA VAL A 37 11.83 -6.83 -3.13
C VAL A 37 10.71 -6.57 -4.15
N THR A 38 10.63 -5.34 -4.68
CA THR A 38 9.57 -4.86 -5.59
C THR A 38 9.34 -5.76 -6.80
N GLU A 39 10.39 -6.21 -7.48
CA GLU A 39 10.31 -6.97 -8.73
C GLU A 39 10.01 -8.45 -8.55
N VAL A 40 10.02 -8.96 -7.30
CA VAL A 40 9.79 -10.37 -6.98
C VAL A 40 8.60 -10.52 -6.04
N CYS A 41 8.75 -10.16 -4.77
CA CYS A 41 7.77 -10.43 -3.72
C CYS A 41 6.52 -9.54 -3.82
N VAL A 42 6.59 -8.43 -4.56
CA VAL A 42 5.44 -7.57 -4.85
C VAL A 42 4.89 -7.87 -6.25
N ALA A 43 5.75 -7.83 -7.28
CA ALA A 43 5.32 -8.01 -8.65
C ALA A 43 4.71 -9.39 -8.94
N PHE A 44 5.29 -10.49 -8.43
CA PHE A 44 4.78 -11.82 -8.74
C PHE A 44 3.35 -12.03 -8.22
N PRO A 45 3.05 -11.78 -6.92
CA PRO A 45 1.67 -11.93 -6.46
C PRO A 45 0.73 -10.87 -7.03
N ALA A 46 1.21 -9.66 -7.36
CA ALA A 46 0.39 -8.66 -8.05
C ALA A 46 -0.08 -9.17 -9.43
N LEU A 47 0.83 -9.75 -10.23
CA LEU A 47 0.50 -10.29 -11.54
C LEU A 47 -0.45 -11.49 -11.45
N SER A 48 -0.20 -12.43 -10.53
CA SER A 48 -1.10 -13.58 -10.31
C SER A 48 -2.48 -13.16 -9.81
N ALA A 49 -2.56 -12.17 -8.92
CA ALA A 49 -3.82 -11.65 -8.46
C ALA A 49 -4.63 -10.97 -9.57
N ILE A 50 -3.96 -10.21 -10.45
CA ILE A 50 -4.59 -9.62 -11.64
C ILE A 50 -5.14 -10.70 -12.58
N GLU A 51 -4.39 -11.78 -12.80
CA GLU A 51 -4.84 -12.92 -13.62
C GLU A 51 -6.10 -13.59 -13.04
N GLU A 52 -6.20 -13.68 -11.70
CA GLU A 52 -7.41 -14.11 -11.00
C GLU A 52 -8.51 -13.04 -10.92
N GLY A 53 -8.29 -11.88 -11.56
CA GLY A 53 -9.25 -10.80 -11.72
C GLY A 53 -9.34 -9.85 -10.53
N PHE A 54 -8.41 -9.86 -9.57
CA PHE A 54 -8.38 -8.83 -8.51
C PHE A 54 -7.99 -7.46 -9.06
N GLU A 55 -8.46 -6.40 -8.39
CA GLU A 55 -8.00 -5.04 -8.65
C GLU A 55 -6.78 -4.76 -7.77
N VAL A 56 -5.61 -4.58 -8.38
CA VAL A 56 -4.36 -4.45 -7.63
C VAL A 56 -3.86 -3.01 -7.61
N PHE A 57 -3.60 -2.52 -6.40
CA PHE A 57 -3.00 -1.22 -6.11
C PHE A 57 -1.64 -1.44 -5.46
N VAL A 58 -0.57 -1.04 -6.13
CA VAL A 58 0.81 -1.22 -5.64
C VAL A 58 1.27 0.06 -4.94
N VAL A 59 1.71 -0.06 -3.68
CA VAL A 59 2.22 1.07 -2.90
C VAL A 59 3.73 1.19 -3.13
N THR A 60 4.08 2.03 -4.10
CA THR A 60 5.43 2.09 -4.67
C THR A 60 6.47 2.68 -3.72
N ASP A 61 6.09 3.64 -2.88
CA ASP A 61 6.94 4.26 -1.87
C ASP A 61 7.02 3.47 -0.55
N ALA A 62 6.21 2.42 -0.42
CA ALA A 62 6.30 1.42 0.64
C ALA A 62 6.89 0.08 0.14
N SER A 63 7.44 0.05 -1.08
CA SER A 63 8.05 -1.14 -1.68
C SER A 63 9.51 -0.88 -2.07
N GLY A 64 10.42 -1.68 -1.51
CA GLY A 64 11.87 -1.50 -1.68
C GLY A 64 12.49 -2.51 -2.64
N THR A 65 13.54 -2.12 -3.35
CA THR A 65 14.35 -2.99 -4.23
C THR A 65 15.80 -2.46 -4.31
N PHE A 66 16.65 -3.15 -5.06
CA PHE A 66 18.09 -2.89 -5.16
C PHE A 66 18.44 -1.50 -5.69
N ASN A 67 17.78 -1.05 -6.76
CA ASN A 67 18.08 0.22 -7.40
C ASN A 67 16.92 0.70 -8.28
N GLU A 68 17.11 1.83 -8.96
CA GLU A 68 16.06 2.44 -9.78
C GLU A 68 15.73 1.64 -11.03
N ILE A 69 16.71 0.93 -11.60
CA ILE A 69 16.48 0.08 -12.78
C ILE A 69 15.54 -1.07 -12.40
N THR A 70 15.83 -1.79 -11.31
CA THR A 70 14.95 -2.88 -10.85
C THR A 70 13.57 -2.36 -10.46
N ARG A 71 13.49 -1.17 -9.84
CA ARG A 71 12.23 -0.51 -9.48
C ARG A 71 11.39 -0.15 -10.71
N HIS A 72 11.97 0.55 -11.69
CA HIS A 72 11.26 1.02 -12.86
C HIS A 72 10.86 -0.13 -13.79
N SER A 73 11.70 -1.16 -13.94
CA SER A 73 11.34 -2.37 -14.68
C SER A 73 10.16 -3.11 -14.03
N ALA A 74 10.09 -3.17 -12.69
CA ALA A 74 8.96 -3.77 -11.99
C ALA A 74 7.68 -2.93 -12.17
N TRP A 75 7.78 -1.60 -12.04
CA TRP A 75 6.66 -0.68 -12.24
C TRP A 75 6.08 -0.80 -13.64
N ASP A 76 6.92 -0.80 -14.66
CA ASP A 76 6.51 -0.97 -16.06
C ASP A 76 5.77 -2.30 -16.25
N ARG A 77 6.35 -3.42 -15.79
CA ARG A 77 5.73 -4.74 -15.91
C ARG A 77 4.37 -4.83 -15.20
N MET A 78 4.27 -4.32 -13.97
CA MET A 78 3.01 -4.35 -13.21
C MET A 78 1.95 -3.43 -13.85
N SER A 79 2.36 -2.23 -14.29
CA SER A 79 1.45 -1.29 -14.97
C SER A 79 0.93 -1.85 -16.29
N GLN A 80 1.78 -2.52 -17.09
CA GLN A 80 1.36 -3.16 -18.34
C GLN A 80 0.33 -4.26 -18.13
N ALA A 81 0.37 -4.95 -16.98
CA ALA A 81 -0.63 -5.94 -16.61
C ALA A 81 -1.93 -5.31 -16.06
N GLY A 82 -1.95 -4.00 -15.80
CA GLY A 82 -3.13 -3.29 -15.28
C GLY A 82 -3.09 -2.99 -13.77
N ALA A 83 -1.95 -3.16 -13.09
CA ALA A 83 -1.82 -2.68 -11.71
C ALA A 83 -1.85 -1.15 -11.64
N GLN A 84 -2.51 -0.60 -10.62
CA GLN A 84 -2.51 0.84 -10.36
C GLN A 84 -1.36 1.19 -9.42
N LEU A 85 -0.43 2.02 -9.89
CA LEU A 85 0.72 2.47 -9.09
C LEU A 85 0.31 3.67 -8.24
N MET A 86 0.40 3.50 -6.93
CA MET A 86 0.02 4.50 -5.92
C MET A 86 1.16 4.74 -4.94
N THR A 87 0.99 5.76 -4.09
CA THR A 87 1.81 6.01 -2.90
C THR A 87 0.95 5.98 -1.65
N TRP A 88 1.55 5.77 -0.47
CA TRP A 88 0.77 5.52 0.77
C TRP A 88 -0.18 6.68 1.09
N PHE A 89 0.24 7.92 0.85
CA PHE A 89 -0.57 9.11 1.09
C PHE A 89 -1.79 9.16 0.15
N GLY A 90 -1.59 8.84 -1.13
CA GLY A 90 -2.66 8.75 -2.11
C GLY A 90 -3.69 7.69 -1.72
N ILE A 91 -3.23 6.50 -1.29
CA ILE A 91 -4.10 5.43 -0.77
C ILE A 91 -4.91 5.90 0.44
N ALA A 92 -4.28 6.56 1.42
CA ALA A 92 -4.98 7.06 2.60
C ALA A 92 -6.09 8.05 2.23
N CYS A 93 -5.80 8.99 1.32
CA CYS A 93 -6.78 9.95 0.81
C CYS A 93 -7.93 9.27 0.05
N GLU A 94 -7.62 8.31 -0.82
CA GLU A 94 -8.63 7.61 -1.62
C GLU A 94 -9.52 6.71 -0.78
N LEU A 95 -9.00 6.11 0.29
CA LEU A 95 -9.80 5.37 1.26
C LEU A 95 -10.66 6.29 2.13
N HIS A 96 -10.11 7.41 2.59
CA HIS A 96 -10.80 8.30 3.52
C HIS A 96 -11.91 9.13 2.84
N ARG A 97 -11.73 9.50 1.56
CA ARG A 97 -12.63 10.26 0.68
C ARG A 97 -12.97 11.68 1.13
N ASP A 98 -13.46 11.86 2.34
CA ASP A 98 -13.92 13.14 2.88
C ASP A 98 -13.34 13.34 4.28
N TRP A 99 -12.63 14.45 4.48
CA TRP A 99 -12.05 14.83 5.78
C TRP A 99 -13.04 14.75 6.94
N ARG A 100 -14.32 15.07 6.69
CA ARG A 100 -15.35 15.11 7.72
C ARG A 100 -15.71 13.75 8.28
N ASN A 101 -15.29 12.66 7.63
CA ASN A 101 -15.50 11.30 8.12
C ASN A 101 -14.75 11.07 9.44
N ASP A 102 -13.51 11.58 9.55
CA ASP A 102 -12.76 11.67 10.80
C ASP A 102 -11.55 12.61 10.64
N ILE A 103 -11.77 13.90 10.87
CA ILE A 103 -10.74 14.95 10.71
C ILE A 103 -9.55 14.66 11.64
N ALA A 104 -9.83 14.32 12.91
CA ALA A 104 -8.78 14.14 13.91
C ALA A 104 -7.94 12.90 13.63
N GLY A 105 -8.58 11.78 13.24
CA GLY A 105 -7.88 10.55 12.87
C GLY A 105 -6.97 10.72 11.66
N LEU A 106 -7.48 11.31 10.57
CA LEU A 106 -6.67 11.52 9.36
C LEU A 106 -5.54 12.54 9.59
N ALA A 107 -5.83 13.65 10.30
CA ALA A 107 -4.80 14.64 10.65
C ALA A 107 -3.71 14.04 11.54
N THR A 108 -4.07 13.15 12.47
CA THR A 108 -3.11 12.41 13.31
C THR A 108 -2.24 11.49 12.46
N LEU A 109 -2.82 10.74 11.52
CA LEU A 109 -2.06 9.91 10.58
C LEU A 109 -1.03 10.75 9.81
N PHE A 110 -1.45 11.87 9.22
CA PHE A 110 -0.56 12.72 8.44
C PHE A 110 0.50 13.39 9.30
N SER A 111 0.13 13.89 10.48
CA SER A 111 1.09 14.44 11.44
C SER A 111 2.16 13.40 11.82
N ASN A 112 1.78 12.14 12.02
CA ASN A 112 2.72 11.09 12.42
C ASN A 112 3.74 10.74 11.32
N HIS A 113 3.36 10.85 10.04
CA HIS A 113 4.17 10.34 8.93
C HIS A 113 4.65 11.40 7.93
N ILE A 114 4.19 12.66 8.05
CA ILE A 114 4.60 13.78 7.19
C ILE A 114 5.06 14.93 8.11
N PRO A 115 6.39 15.06 8.35
CA PRO A 115 6.93 16.10 9.23
C PRO A 115 6.49 17.52 8.83
N ASP A 116 6.40 17.81 7.53
CA ASP A 116 5.93 19.09 7.04
C ASP A 116 4.47 19.37 7.45
N TYR A 117 3.59 18.36 7.40
CA TYR A 117 2.20 18.49 7.82
C TYR A 117 2.09 18.71 9.34
N ARG A 118 2.91 18.01 10.12
CA ARG A 118 3.01 18.23 11.57
C ARG A 118 3.44 19.66 11.92
N ASN A 119 4.41 20.21 11.19
CA ASN A 119 4.89 21.58 11.42
C ASN A 119 3.78 22.61 11.14
N LEU A 120 2.97 22.40 10.10
CA LEU A 120 1.80 23.22 9.81
C LEU A 120 0.78 23.17 10.94
N MET A 121 0.42 21.96 11.39
CA MET A 121 -0.51 21.78 12.52
C MET A 121 0.00 22.44 13.80
N THR A 122 1.27 22.27 14.13
CA THR A 122 1.88 22.84 15.34
C THR A 122 1.78 24.36 15.35
N SER A 123 2.09 25.00 14.21
CA SER A 123 2.01 26.45 14.06
C SER A 123 0.55 26.94 14.16
N TYR A 124 -0.37 26.28 13.47
CA TYR A 124 -1.80 26.58 13.50
C TYR A 124 -2.39 26.46 14.91
N ASP A 125 -2.13 25.35 15.58
CA ASP A 125 -2.63 25.06 16.93
C ASP A 125 -2.13 26.09 17.94
N THR A 126 -0.86 26.48 17.85
CA THR A 126 -0.28 27.46 18.77
C THR A 126 -0.94 28.83 18.63
N LEU A 127 -1.23 29.26 17.39
CA LEU A 127 -1.84 30.56 17.12
C LEU A 127 -3.34 30.60 17.39
N THR A 128 -4.03 29.46 17.27
CA THR A 128 -5.50 29.40 17.43
C THR A 128 -5.93 29.08 18.85
N LYS A 129 -5.14 28.32 19.63
CA LYS A 129 -5.40 28.06 21.06
C LYS A 129 -5.17 29.28 21.96
N GLN A 130 -4.48 30.31 21.47
CA GLN A 130 -4.26 31.57 22.20
C GLN A 130 -5.41 32.57 22.09
N LYS A 131 -6.45 32.27 21.29
CA LYS A 131 -7.70 33.04 21.20
C LYS A 131 -8.79 32.34 22.01
#